data_AF-A0A371IWS7-F1
#
_entry.id   AF-A0A371IWS7-F1
#
_cell.length_a   1.000
_cell.length_b   1.000
_cell.length_c   1.000
_cell.angle_alpha   90.00
_cell.angle_beta   90.00
_cell.angle_gamma   90.00
#
_symmetry.space_group_name_H-M   'P 1'
#
loop_
_entity.id
_entity.type
_entity.pdbx_description
1 polymer ?
#
loop_
_entity_poly.entity_id
_entity_poly.type
_entity_poly.pdbx_seq_one_letter_code
_entity_poly.pdbx_strand_id
1 'polypeptide(L)'
;MLKSSVIYTLVRSLPESILFIFLGNMLLEANMSKNKILQMGMLMTLIISFVRLLPITFGVHTIISIMIEVLIFTYLSGNKIIQSVIITFELFIALLLSETIYMFIAINIFKINLNVLVNRSNFISAISSIPSLLIFLGIAFIIKFFNNKVNSRGRDE
;
A
#
# COMPACT_ATOMS: atom_id res chain seq x y z
N MET A 1 7.74 -13.03 16.56
CA MET A 1 8.45 -12.76 15.30
C MET A 1 7.62 -13.30 14.14
N LEU A 2 7.00 -12.44 13.34
CA LEU A 2 6.38 -12.86 12.08
C LEU A 2 7.52 -13.19 11.11
N LYS A 3 7.93 -14.47 11.04
CA LYS A 3 8.87 -14.94 10.02
C LYS A 3 8.17 -14.89 8.66
N SER A 4 8.27 -13.73 8.01
CA SER A 4 7.93 -13.59 6.59
C SER A 4 8.99 -14.32 5.79
N SER A 5 8.58 -15.30 4.97
CA SER A 5 9.50 -15.89 4.00
C SER A 5 9.95 -14.80 3.01
N VAL A 6 11.19 -14.88 2.53
CA VAL A 6 11.70 -14.02 1.44
C VAL A 6 10.77 -14.10 0.23
N ILE A 7 10.22 -15.29 -0.03
CA ILE A 7 9.26 -15.54 -1.10
C ILE A 7 7.98 -14.72 -0.90
N TYR A 8 7.44 -14.68 0.32
CA TYR A 8 6.24 -13.89 0.62
C TYR A 8 6.50 -12.40 0.38
N THR A 9 7.67 -11.90 0.82
CA THR A 9 8.07 -10.52 0.60
C THR A 9 8.16 -10.17 -0.90
N LEU A 10 8.78 -11.02 -1.71
CA LEU A 10 8.89 -10.78 -3.16
C LEU A 10 7.55 -10.90 -3.89
N VAL A 11 6.74 -11.89 -3.55
CA VAL A 11 5.48 -12.15 -4.26
C VAL A 11 4.37 -11.18 -3.87
N ARG A 12 4.36 -10.73 -2.61
CA ARG A 12 3.28 -9.88 -2.08
C ARG A 12 3.71 -8.45 -1.75
N SER A 13 4.84 -8.27 -1.07
CA SER A 13 5.25 -6.93 -0.60
C SER A 13 5.84 -6.06 -1.72
N LEU A 14 6.47 -6.69 -2.72
CA LEU A 14 6.97 -5.99 -3.91
C LEU A 14 5.84 -5.39 -4.77
N PRO A 15 4.84 -6.15 -5.24
CA PRO A 15 3.74 -5.56 -6.01
C PRO A 15 2.93 -4.56 -5.19
N GLU A 16 2.76 -4.79 -3.89
CA GLU A 16 2.12 -3.85 -2.96
C GLU A 16 2.85 -2.50 -2.93
N SER A 17 4.18 -2.50 -2.72
CA SER A 17 4.97 -1.27 -2.63
C SER A 17 4.96 -0.49 -3.95
N ILE A 18 5.09 -1.18 -5.09
CA ILE A 18 5.01 -0.54 -6.41
C ILE A 18 3.63 0.07 -6.63
N LEU A 19 2.57 -0.67 -6.31
CA LEU A 19 1.20 -0.19 -6.45
C LEU A 19 0.92 1.02 -5.53
N PHE A 20 1.43 0.99 -4.30
CA PHE A 20 1.29 2.08 -3.36
C PHE A 20 1.94 3.38 -3.88
N ILE A 21 3.18 3.31 -4.38
CA ILE A 21 3.85 4.47 -4.98
C ILE A 21 3.14 4.94 -6.25
N PHE A 22 2.66 4.02 -7.08
CA PHE A 22 1.90 4.35 -8.29
C PHE A 22 0.63 5.13 -7.95
N LEU A 23 -0.16 4.65 -6.97
CA LEU A 23 -1.40 5.28 -6.55
C LEU A 23 -1.14 6.62 -5.83
N GLY A 24 -0.08 6.72 -5.04
CA GLY A 24 0.32 7.99 -4.43
C GLY A 24 0.73 9.03 -5.46
N ASN A 25 1.50 8.63 -6.47
CA ASN A 25 1.80 9.50 -7.60
C ASN A 25 0.54 9.94 -8.35
N MET A 26 -0.43 9.03 -8.52
CA MET A 26 -1.70 9.31 -9.18
C MET A 26 -2.57 10.31 -8.39
N LEU A 27 -2.58 10.24 -7.06
CA LEU A 27 -3.32 11.14 -6.17
C LEU A 27 -2.61 12.49 -5.99
N LEU A 28 -1.28 12.49 -6.00
CA LEU A 28 -0.45 13.72 -6.00
C LEU A 28 -0.49 14.47 -7.33
N GLU A 29 -1.04 13.86 -8.39
CA GLU A 29 -0.95 14.33 -9.77
C GLU A 29 0.51 14.61 -10.19
N ALA A 30 1.44 13.86 -9.62
CA ALA A 30 2.85 14.01 -9.91
C ALA A 30 3.19 13.34 -11.26
N ASN A 31 3.99 14.02 -12.08
CA ASN A 31 4.39 13.56 -13.41
C ASN A 31 5.61 12.62 -13.35
N MET A 32 5.58 11.58 -12.51
CA MET A 32 6.65 10.58 -12.51
C MET A 32 6.59 9.66 -13.72
N SER A 33 7.76 9.36 -14.28
CA SER A 33 7.90 8.31 -15.28
C SER A 33 7.69 6.93 -14.65
N LYS A 34 7.18 5.98 -15.45
CA LYS A 34 6.95 4.58 -15.02
C LYS A 34 8.21 3.93 -14.44
N ASN A 35 9.38 4.26 -14.99
CA ASN A 35 10.67 3.76 -14.50
C ASN A 35 10.97 4.25 -13.09
N LYS A 36 10.65 5.51 -12.78
CA LYS A 36 10.88 6.11 -11.46
C LYS A 36 9.95 5.50 -10.41
N ILE A 37 8.69 5.24 -10.78
CA ILE A 37 7.73 4.54 -9.92
C ILE A 37 8.23 3.13 -9.58
N LEU A 38 8.72 2.39 -10.58
CA LEU A 38 9.29 1.06 -10.36
C LEU A 38 10.50 1.10 -9.42
N GLN A 39 11.44 2.03 -9.65
CA GLN A 39 12.62 2.21 -8.80
C GLN A 39 12.25 2.54 -7.35
N MET A 40 11.31 3.46 -7.14
CA MET A 40 10.85 3.83 -5.79
C MET A 40 10.10 2.69 -5.10
N GLY A 41 9.28 1.94 -5.84
CA GLY A 41 8.61 0.76 -5.30
C GLY A 41 9.59 -0.35 -4.90
N MET A 42 10.64 -0.58 -5.69
CA MET A 42 11.71 -1.52 -5.34
C MET A 42 12.49 -1.06 -4.11
N LEU A 43 12.86 0.22 -4.05
CA LEU A 43 13.52 0.82 -2.88
C LEU A 43 12.67 0.65 -1.62
N MET A 44 11.36 0.89 -1.72
CA MET A 44 10.43 0.70 -0.61
C MET A 44 10.34 -0.74 -0.15
N THR A 45 10.25 -1.68 -1.09
CA THR A 45 10.23 -3.12 -0.77
C THR A 45 11.47 -3.51 0.02
N LEU A 46 12.64 -3.03 -0.42
CA LEU A 46 13.92 -3.30 0.23
C LEU A 46 13.96 -2.70 1.64
N ILE A 47 13.58 -1.43 1.80
CA ILE A 47 13.52 -0.75 3.10
C ILE A 47 12.58 -1.48 4.06
N ILE A 48 11.34 -1.78 3.63
CA ILE A 48 10.35 -2.47 4.46
C ILE A 48 10.87 -3.85 4.87
N SER A 49 11.57 -4.55 3.97
CA SER A 49 12.20 -5.84 4.27
C SER A 49 13.24 -5.70 5.38
N PHE A 50 14.11 -4.69 5.32
CA PHE A 50 15.08 -4.40 6.38
C PHE A 50 14.39 -4.05 7.70
N VAL A 51 13.38 -3.17 7.65
CA VAL A 51 12.62 -2.77 8.83
C VAL A 51 12.00 -4.00 9.51
N ARG A 52 11.45 -4.96 8.76
CA ARG A 52 10.86 -6.22 9.29
C ARG A 52 11.89 -7.20 9.87
N LEU A 53 13.16 -7.09 9.51
CA LEU A 53 14.24 -7.91 10.09
C LEU A 53 14.68 -7.42 11.47
N LEU A 54 14.39 -6.15 11.80
CA LEU A 54 14.70 -5.60 13.12
C LEU A 54 13.83 -6.28 14.20
N PRO A 55 14.37 -6.54 15.40
CA PRO A 55 13.64 -7.20 16.49
C PRO A 55 12.72 -6.19 17.22
N ILE A 56 11.79 -5.58 16.48
CA ILE A 56 10.86 -4.57 16.99
C ILE A 56 9.46 -5.19 17.14
N THR A 57 8.63 -4.62 18.00
CA THR A 57 7.25 -5.03 18.17
C THR A 57 6.43 -4.80 16.89
N PHE A 58 5.50 -5.72 16.62
CA PHE A 58 4.53 -5.57 15.54
C PHE A 58 3.74 -4.26 15.73
N GLY A 59 3.56 -3.50 14.64
CA GLY A 59 2.98 -2.15 14.67
C GLY A 59 4.02 -1.03 14.56
N VAL A 60 5.17 -1.13 15.22
CA VAL A 60 6.23 -0.10 15.09
C VAL A 60 6.84 -0.11 13.69
N HIS A 61 7.00 -1.30 13.10
CA HIS A 61 7.38 -1.43 11.70
C HIS A 61 6.45 -0.65 10.76
N THR A 62 5.14 -0.67 11.03
CA THR A 62 4.14 0.04 10.24
C THR A 62 4.32 1.55 10.36
N ILE A 63 4.54 2.07 11.57
CA ILE A 63 4.80 3.50 11.79
C ILE A 63 6.05 3.93 11.03
N ILE A 64 7.13 3.14 11.10
CA ILE A 64 8.36 3.41 10.36
C ILE A 64 8.10 3.41 8.85
N SER A 65 7.36 2.44 8.32
CA SER A 65 7.01 2.41 6.89
C SER A 65 6.23 3.65 6.47
N ILE A 66 5.22 4.07 7.26
CA ILE A 66 4.45 5.29 6.99
C ILE A 66 5.35 6.52 6.96
N MET A 67 6.29 6.66 7.91
CA MET A 67 7.23 7.79 7.92
C MET A 67 8.08 7.84 6.66
N ILE A 68 8.54 6.68 6.18
CA ILE A 68 9.36 6.58 4.96
C ILE A 68 8.52 6.91 3.72
N GLU A 69 7.27 6.45 3.65
CA GLU A 69 6.34 6.79 2.58
C GLU A 69 6.06 8.29 2.52
N VAL A 70 5.83 8.94 3.67
CA VAL A 70 5.64 10.40 3.75
C VAL A 70 6.88 11.13 3.22
N LEU A 71 8.10 10.68 3.58
CA LEU A 71 9.33 11.29 3.08
C LEU A 71 9.46 11.17 1.57
N ILE A 72 9.15 10.00 1.01
CA ILE A 72 9.17 9.78 -0.44
C ILE A 72 8.13 10.67 -1.12
N PHE A 73 6.89 10.70 -0.66
CA PHE A 73 5.87 11.58 -1.23
C PHE A 73 6.18 13.06 -1.06
N THR A 74 6.86 13.46 0.02
CA THR A 74 7.32 14.84 0.22
C THR A 74 8.36 15.22 -0.82
N TYR A 75 9.34 14.34 -1.05
CA TYR A 75 10.34 14.52 -2.10
C TYR A 75 9.69 14.60 -3.49
N LEU A 76 8.65 13.81 -3.74
CA LEU A 76 7.95 13.77 -5.02
C LEU A 76 6.98 14.93 -5.25
N SER A 77 6.37 15.45 -4.20
CA SER A 77 5.38 16.54 -4.25
C SER A 77 6.02 17.94 -4.29
N GLY A 78 7.36 18.04 -4.29
CA GLY A 78 8.07 19.31 -4.23
C GLY A 78 7.99 19.95 -2.83
N ASN A 79 8.26 19.16 -1.78
CA ASN A 79 8.29 19.57 -0.37
C ASN A 79 6.92 19.95 0.25
N LYS A 80 5.82 19.46 -0.31
CA LYS A 80 4.47 19.64 0.26
C LYS A 80 4.16 18.55 1.28
N ILE A 81 4.75 18.69 2.48
CA ILE A 81 4.65 17.69 3.55
C ILE A 81 3.20 17.39 3.92
N ILE A 82 2.35 18.42 4.09
CA ILE A 82 0.95 18.24 4.51
C ILE A 82 0.19 17.37 3.50
N GLN A 83 0.34 17.64 2.20
CA GLN A 83 -0.30 16.85 1.14
C GLN A 83 0.22 15.40 1.12
N SER A 84 1.52 15.24 1.33
CA SER A 84 2.16 13.92 1.38
C SER A 84 1.64 13.08 2.54
N VAL A 85 1.49 13.69 3.73
CA VAL A 85 0.89 13.04 4.90
C VAL A 85 -0.54 12.61 4.62
N ILE A 86 -1.39 13.50 4.09
CA ILE A 86 -2.79 13.20 3.77
C ILE A 86 -2.88 12.00 2.83
N ILE A 87 -2.13 12.01 1.72
CA ILE A 87 -2.18 10.94 0.72
C ILE A 87 -1.62 9.62 1.26
N THR A 88 -0.56 9.65 2.06
CA THR A 88 -0.08 8.41 2.72
C THR A 88 -1.18 7.80 3.58
N PHE A 89 -1.90 8.60 4.38
CA PHE A 89 -2.98 8.09 5.22
C PHE A 89 -4.18 7.61 4.40
N GLU A 90 -4.59 8.33 3.34
CA GLU A 90 -5.66 7.89 2.43
C GLU A 90 -5.35 6.49 1.86
N LEU A 91 -4.12 6.31 1.37
CA LEU A 91 -3.69 5.02 0.81
C LEU A 91 -3.56 3.93 1.87
N PHE A 92 -3.05 4.26 3.06
CA PHE A 92 -2.93 3.30 4.15
C PHE A 92 -4.31 2.78 4.61
N ILE A 93 -5.28 3.69 4.75
CA ILE A 93 -6.67 3.34 5.06
C ILE A 93 -7.28 2.51 3.94
N ALA A 94 -7.08 2.90 2.68
CA ALA A 94 -7.56 2.15 1.52
C ALA A 94 -6.97 0.73 1.47
N LEU A 95 -5.68 0.57 1.76
CA LEU A 95 -5.01 -0.73 1.84
C LEU A 95 -5.59 -1.58 2.97
N LEU A 96 -5.73 -1.03 4.17
CA LEU A 96 -6.33 -1.72 5.32
C LEU A 96 -7.76 -2.19 5.04
N LEU A 97 -8.58 -1.31 4.43
CA LEU A 97 -9.94 -1.65 4.01
C LEU A 97 -9.93 -2.75 2.96
N SER A 98 -9.04 -2.69 1.97
CA SER A 98 -8.95 -3.70 0.92
C SER A 98 -8.63 -5.09 1.45
N GLU A 99 -7.71 -5.19 2.43
CA GLU A 99 -7.36 -6.46 3.06
C GLU A 99 -8.52 -6.98 3.91
N THR A 100 -9.21 -6.10 4.63
CA THR A 100 -10.35 -6.46 5.47
C THR A 100 -11.52 -6.97 4.62
N ILE A 101 -11.86 -6.26 3.53
CA ILE A 101 -12.90 -6.66 2.58
C ILE A 101 -12.53 -8.00 1.94
N TYR A 102 -11.28 -8.15 1.49
CA TYR A 102 -10.83 -9.40 0.90
C TYR A 102 -10.93 -10.57 1.88
N MET A 103 -10.47 -10.40 3.12
CA MET A 103 -10.58 -11.45 4.14
C MET A 103 -12.03 -11.86 4.37
N PHE A 104 -12.94 -10.89 4.50
CA PHE A 104 -14.37 -11.17 4.67
C PHE A 104 -14.94 -11.98 3.49
N ILE A 105 -14.63 -11.60 2.25
CA ILE A 105 -15.04 -12.31 1.05
C ILE A 105 -14.42 -13.72 1.00
N ALA A 106 -13.12 -13.84 1.26
CA ALA A 106 -12.38 -15.10 1.20
C ALA A 106 -12.94 -16.14 2.19
N ILE A 107 -13.30 -15.72 3.40
CA ILE A 107 -13.81 -16.61 4.45
C ILE A 107 -15.28 -16.95 4.18
N ASN A 108 -16.13 -15.97 3.91
CA ASN A 108 -17.58 -16.18 3.88
C ASN A 108 -18.09 -16.70 2.54
N ILE A 109 -17.49 -16.27 1.44
CA ILE A 109 -17.94 -16.63 0.08
C ILE A 109 -17.13 -17.82 -0.43
N PHE A 110 -15.79 -17.72 -0.39
CA PHE A 110 -14.90 -18.75 -0.92
C PHE A 110 -14.57 -19.87 0.07
N LYS A 111 -15.00 -19.74 1.34
CA LYS A 111 -14.75 -20.72 2.42
C LYS A 111 -13.27 -21.09 2.57
N ILE A 112 -12.38 -20.14 2.29
CA ILE A 112 -10.93 -20.31 2.45
C ILE A 112 -10.61 -20.35 3.94
N ASN A 113 -9.80 -21.31 4.35
CA ASN A 113 -9.37 -21.43 5.74
C ASN A 113 -8.54 -20.21 6.14
N LEU A 114 -8.92 -19.56 7.25
CA LEU A 114 -8.21 -18.45 7.88
C LEU A 114 -6.71 -18.69 8.03
N ASN A 115 -6.31 -19.92 8.37
CA ASN A 115 -4.91 -20.27 8.54
C ASN A 115 -4.09 -20.12 7.26
N VAL A 116 -4.72 -20.31 6.08
CA VAL A 116 -4.04 -20.11 4.79
C VAL A 116 -3.84 -18.62 4.50
N LEU A 117 -4.78 -17.76 4.92
CA LEU A 117 -4.71 -16.31 4.70
C LEU A 117 -3.73 -15.62 5.66
N VAL A 118 -3.69 -16.08 6.93
CA VAL A 118 -2.88 -15.45 7.98
C VAL A 118 -1.44 -15.99 8.00
N ASN A 119 -1.22 -17.24 7.56
CA ASN A 119 0.11 -17.83 7.61
C ASN A 119 1.05 -17.29 6.51
N ARG A 120 1.94 -16.38 6.89
CA ARG A 120 2.91 -15.72 5.97
C ARG A 120 4.16 -16.55 5.64
N SER A 121 4.15 -17.86 5.89
CA SER A 121 5.29 -18.75 5.61
C SER A 121 5.31 -19.33 4.19
N ASN A 122 4.15 -19.42 3.53
CA ASN A 122 3.98 -20.23 2.32
C ASN A 122 3.76 -19.39 1.06
N PHE A 123 4.14 -19.93 -0.10
CA PHE A 123 3.90 -19.29 -1.40
C PHE A 123 2.40 -19.16 -1.71
N ILE A 124 1.62 -20.18 -1.34
CA ILE A 124 0.17 -20.22 -1.55
C ILE A 124 -0.52 -19.05 -0.84
N SER A 125 -0.13 -18.75 0.40
CA SER A 125 -0.73 -17.62 1.14
C SER A 125 -0.37 -16.27 0.54
N ALA A 126 0.85 -16.12 -0.01
CA ALA A 126 1.23 -14.92 -0.75
C ALA A 126 0.30 -14.69 -1.95
N ILE A 127 0.12 -15.70 -2.80
CA ILE A 127 -0.77 -15.62 -3.97
C ILE A 127 -2.22 -15.37 -3.55
N SER A 128 -2.71 -16.11 -2.56
CA SER A 128 -4.08 -15.95 -2.07
C SER A 128 -4.33 -14.53 -1.55
N SER A 129 -3.32 -13.80 -1.09
CA SER A 129 -3.47 -12.41 -0.63
C SER A 129 -3.35 -11.35 -1.73
N ILE A 130 -3.02 -11.71 -2.98
CA ILE A 130 -2.89 -10.75 -4.10
C ILE A 130 -4.22 -10.11 -4.51
N PRO A 131 -5.37 -10.80 -4.52
CA PRO A 131 -6.64 -10.19 -4.91
C PRO A 131 -7.03 -8.97 -4.07
N SER A 132 -6.54 -8.84 -2.83
CA SER A 132 -6.76 -7.62 -2.04
C SER A 132 -6.14 -6.38 -2.70
N LEU A 133 -5.05 -6.53 -3.46
CA LEU A 133 -4.42 -5.42 -4.19
C LEU A 133 -5.30 -4.91 -5.35
N LEU A 134 -6.14 -5.75 -5.94
CA LEU A 134 -7.13 -5.32 -6.93
C LEU A 134 -8.22 -4.47 -6.28
N ILE A 135 -8.67 -4.87 -5.08
CA ILE A 135 -9.63 -4.10 -4.28
C ILE A 135 -9.00 -2.76 -3.88
N PHE A 136 -7.74 -2.77 -3.46
CA PHE A 136 -6.98 -1.55 -3.10
C PHE A 136 -6.95 -0.56 -4.26
N LEU A 137 -6.60 -1.04 -5.47
CA LEU A 137 -6.61 -0.23 -6.68
C LEU A 137 -8.00 0.38 -6.93
N GLY A 138 -9.06 -0.41 -6.80
CA GLY A 138 -10.45 0.08 -6.92
C GLY A 138 -10.79 1.19 -5.93
N ILE A 139 -10.45 1.01 -4.64
CA ILE A 139 -10.70 2.02 -3.60
C ILE A 139 -9.93 3.31 -3.90
N ALA A 140 -8.66 3.22 -4.30
CA ALA A 140 -7.85 4.40 -4.61
C ALA A 140 -8.39 5.19 -5.82
N PHE A 141 -8.94 4.51 -6.84
CA PHE A 141 -9.64 5.19 -7.94
C PHE A 141 -10.90 5.91 -7.48
N ILE A 142 -11.67 5.31 -6.55
CA ILE A 142 -12.84 5.95 -5.95
C ILE A 142 -12.42 7.21 -5.19
N ILE A 143 -11.35 7.15 -4.38
CA ILE A 143 -10.79 8.32 -3.67
C ILE A 143 -10.44 9.42 -4.67
N LYS A 144 -9.72 9.10 -5.74
CA LYS A 144 -9.36 10.07 -6.78
C LYS A 144 -10.59 10.73 -7.41
N PHE A 145 -11.63 9.95 -7.71
CA PHE A 145 -12.87 10.47 -8.28
C PHE A 145 -13.55 11.49 -7.36
N PHE A 146 -13.60 11.21 -6.05
CA PHE A 146 -14.14 12.15 -5.07
C PHE A 146 -13.28 13.40 -4.92
N ASN A 147 -11.95 13.27 -4.86
CA ASN A 147 -11.03 14.40 -4.72
C ASN A 147 -11.16 15.37 -5.92
N ASN A 148 -11.29 14.83 -7.14
CA ASN A 148 -11.49 15.65 -8.34
C ASN A 148 -12.83 16.41 -8.31
N LYS A 149 -13.89 15.77 -7.83
CA LYS A 149 -15.24 16.37 -7.72
C LYS A 149 -15.31 17.46 -6.65
N VAL A 150 -14.57 17.32 -5.55
CA VAL A 150 -14.47 18.35 -4.51
C VAL A 150 -13.68 19.54 -5.03
N ASN A 151 -12.54 19.30 -5.68
CA ASN A 151 -11.70 20.37 -6.24
C ASN A 151 -12.39 21.15 -7.38
N SER A 152 -13.32 20.53 -8.13
CA SER A 152 -14.10 21.25 -9.14
C SER A 152 -15.17 22.15 -8.52
N ARG A 153 -15.80 21.73 -7.41
CA ARG A 153 -16.86 22.52 -6.75
C ARG A 153 -16.34 23.78 -6.06
N GLY A 154 -15.12 23.74 -5.52
CA GLY A 154 -14.50 24.91 -4.89
C GLY A 154 -13.96 25.98 -5.86
N ARG A 155 -14.10 25.79 -7.19
CA ARG A 155 -13.77 26.81 -8.21
C ARG A 155 -14.99 27.55 -8.75
N ASP A 156 -16.19 27.09 -8.39
CA ASP A 156 -17.47 27.66 -8.85
C ASP A 156 -18.12 28.57 -7.78
N GLU A 157 -17.41 28.84 -6.66
CA GLU A 157 -17.76 29.80 -5.60
C GLU A 157 -16.80 31.00 -5.61
#